data_AF-A0A3D1TBY9-F1
#
_entry.id   AF-A0A3D1TBY9-F1
#
_cell.length_a   1.000
_cell.length_b   1.000
_cell.length_c   1.000
_cell.angle_alpha   90.00
_cell.angle_beta   90.00
_cell.angle_gamma   90.00
#
_symmetry.space_group_name_H-M   'P 1'
#
loop_
_entity.id
_entity.type
_entity.pdbx_description
1 polymer ?
#
loop_
_entity_poly.entity_id
_entity_poly.type
_entity_poly.pdbx_seq_one_letter_code
_entity_poly.pdbx_strand_id
1 'polypeptide(L)'
;MKTPSRPDGSGPRSRQASTTRSHPGASSPGTCRPRPPGSRSNSTATKRLPKSAVAAWRPPSAGSFNPKSGCPSSSKAGINCGSVLRLTPVAKNERPNGSSSWHPSFSKPPHAGTPPMSSAPSKAEYGAKIALVNAFTAPLDNAVAAARTCYSSRIISPEEVHGSPDSAPETLLGFAQKRDNLARDLLRAGHHTVFQHAYFQFTLEGVSRQFVWSFLHNHTFYNSEQVSQRYVPVREGSYVVPDGLSEARKTVFRATVQAMFSAYNDLCALLEEPTAAAFFERFPSRRNKRDKYQRAIQKKAMEAARYVLPVATRTHLYHTVSGITLLRYHQRCLQGDAPWEQTQVVSAMLNAVLAFAPEYKALIDPPLEPTHPGIGEDTWPTLQPADSDTELAHKEFDAELAGRTAHLVAASSNPDRTLALAVRQVLGLPQSRLSDEDAVRLCLDPAVNQHLAAELNLTDMDPISRAMAH
;
A
#
# COMPACT_ATOMS: atom_id res chain seq x y z
N MET A 1 -35.65 56.05 -52.43
CA MET A 1 -36.52 55.13 -53.20
C MET A 1 -36.62 53.80 -52.45
N LYS A 2 -37.82 53.17 -52.47
CA LYS A 2 -38.15 51.78 -52.10
C LYS A 2 -37.61 51.18 -50.77
N THR A 3 -38.53 51.16 -49.80
CA THR A 3 -38.79 50.16 -48.74
C THR A 3 -39.18 48.76 -49.32
N PRO A 4 -39.58 47.72 -48.53
CA PRO A 4 -39.38 47.40 -47.10
C PRO A 4 -38.97 45.92 -46.81
N SER A 5 -38.68 45.55 -45.55
CA SER A 5 -39.49 44.58 -44.75
C SER A 5 -38.98 44.37 -43.31
N ARG A 6 -39.92 44.48 -42.37
CA ARG A 6 -39.93 43.99 -40.96
C ARG A 6 -40.46 42.52 -40.95
N PRO A 7 -40.74 41.82 -39.81
CA PRO A 7 -40.79 42.20 -38.37
C PRO A 7 -39.99 41.19 -37.47
N ASP A 8 -40.08 41.07 -36.14
CA ASP A 8 -40.38 41.93 -34.95
C ASP A 8 -39.89 41.16 -33.69
N GLY A 9 -39.87 41.81 -32.51
CA GLY A 9 -39.90 41.13 -31.19
C GLY A 9 -38.52 40.82 -30.55
N SER A 10 -37.94 41.55 -29.58
CA SER A 10 -38.38 42.27 -28.37
C SER A 10 -38.23 41.47 -27.05
N GLY A 11 -37.61 42.10 -26.03
CA GLY A 11 -37.62 41.62 -24.63
C GLY A 11 -36.30 41.70 -23.84
N PRO A 12 -36.03 42.82 -23.10
CA PRO A 12 -34.89 42.93 -22.18
C PRO A 12 -35.24 43.15 -20.68
N ARG A 13 -34.33 42.68 -19.81
CA ARG A 13 -33.91 43.18 -18.46
C ARG A 13 -34.90 43.85 -17.45
N SER A 14 -35.02 43.19 -16.27
CA SER A 14 -34.89 43.72 -14.88
C SER A 14 -35.78 44.83 -14.28
N ARG A 15 -36.41 44.58 -13.10
CA ARG A 15 -36.15 45.24 -11.77
C ARG A 15 -37.15 44.89 -10.62
N GLN A 16 -36.60 44.70 -9.41
CA GLN A 16 -36.98 45.09 -8.01
C GLN A 16 -38.44 45.20 -7.44
N ALA A 17 -38.52 45.06 -6.09
CA ALA A 17 -39.55 45.50 -5.10
C ALA A 17 -40.85 44.63 -4.93
N SER A 18 -41.55 44.53 -3.78
CA SER A 18 -41.34 44.96 -2.36
C SER A 18 -42.38 44.37 -1.33
N THR A 19 -41.94 44.13 -0.08
CA THR A 19 -42.62 44.32 1.25
C THR A 19 -43.97 43.69 1.72
N THR A 20 -43.89 43.07 2.92
CA THR A 20 -44.75 43.17 4.16
C THR A 20 -46.12 42.46 4.35
N ARG A 21 -46.19 41.64 5.42
CA ARG A 21 -47.22 41.51 6.52
C ARG A 21 -46.86 40.28 7.42
N SER A 22 -47.29 40.08 8.68
CA SER A 22 -47.67 40.96 9.82
C SER A 22 -47.89 40.10 11.11
N HIS A 23 -47.49 40.55 12.30
CA HIS A 23 -47.76 39.89 13.62
C HIS A 23 -49.07 40.37 14.28
N PRO A 24 -49.64 39.63 15.27
CA PRO A 24 -49.39 39.89 16.71
C PRO A 24 -49.24 38.59 17.57
N GLY A 25 -48.75 38.60 18.82
CA GLY A 25 -48.11 39.64 19.63
C GLY A 25 -47.95 39.24 21.12
N ALA A 26 -46.89 39.73 21.80
CA ALA A 26 -46.61 39.85 23.26
C ALA A 26 -46.84 38.63 24.21
N SER A 27 -46.07 38.37 25.28
CA SER A 27 -45.27 39.26 26.16
C SER A 27 -44.13 38.51 26.91
N SER A 28 -43.18 39.27 27.46
CA SER A 28 -41.99 38.82 28.25
C SER A 28 -42.10 39.31 29.73
N PRO A 29 -41.06 39.27 30.61
CA PRO A 29 -39.85 38.41 30.70
C PRO A 29 -39.64 37.78 32.11
N GLY A 30 -38.61 36.93 32.33
CA GLY A 30 -38.25 36.47 33.68
C GLY A 30 -36.95 35.66 33.77
N THR A 31 -36.04 36.04 34.67
CA THR A 31 -34.73 35.42 34.90
C THR A 31 -34.75 34.39 36.04
N CYS A 32 -33.92 33.32 35.96
CA CYS A 32 -32.98 32.84 37.01
C CYS A 32 -32.69 31.31 37.02
N ARG A 33 -31.39 30.99 36.99
CA ARG A 33 -30.59 29.88 37.59
C ARG A 33 -31.19 28.47 37.82
N PRO A 34 -30.36 27.40 37.65
CA PRO A 34 -30.76 26.01 37.88
C PRO A 34 -30.79 25.61 39.38
N ARG A 35 -31.58 24.59 39.71
CA ARG A 35 -31.60 23.89 41.02
C ARG A 35 -31.76 22.36 40.86
N PRO A 36 -31.47 21.56 41.91
CA PRO A 36 -30.73 20.29 41.81
C PRO A 36 -31.63 19.02 41.75
N PRO A 37 -31.09 17.79 41.62
CA PRO A 37 -31.90 16.63 41.24
C PRO A 37 -32.76 16.07 42.39
N GLY A 38 -34.01 15.77 42.08
CA GLY A 38 -34.96 15.09 42.96
C GLY A 38 -35.08 13.60 42.63
N SER A 39 -35.16 12.77 43.67
CA SER A 39 -35.23 11.31 43.59
C SER A 39 -36.67 10.77 43.58
N ARG A 40 -36.80 9.47 43.24
CA ARG A 40 -37.97 8.56 43.26
C ARG A 40 -38.69 8.40 41.91
N SER A 41 -39.15 7.23 41.46
CA SER A 41 -38.87 5.78 41.66
C SER A 41 -40.12 5.04 41.14
N ASN A 42 -40.00 4.16 40.15
CA ASN A 42 -40.60 2.81 40.17
C ASN A 42 -40.34 2.01 38.88
N SER A 43 -39.81 0.80 39.09
CA SER A 43 -40.12 -0.51 38.47
C SER A 43 -40.54 -0.59 36.98
N THR A 44 -39.95 -1.49 36.18
CA THR A 44 -40.11 -2.95 36.35
C THR A 44 -39.11 -3.81 35.54
N ALA A 45 -38.77 -4.97 36.10
CA ALA A 45 -38.42 -6.25 35.46
C ALA A 45 -37.42 -6.30 34.27
N THR A 46 -36.15 -6.62 34.56
CA THR A 46 -35.21 -7.27 33.61
C THR A 46 -35.07 -8.77 33.92
N LYS A 47 -35.31 -9.64 32.92
CA LYS A 47 -35.09 -11.09 33.04
C LYS A 47 -33.60 -11.44 32.86
N ARG A 48 -33.10 -12.36 33.68
CA ARG A 48 -31.72 -12.86 33.65
C ARG A 48 -31.44 -13.69 32.38
N LEU A 49 -30.21 -13.57 31.86
CA LEU A 49 -29.58 -14.55 30.98
C LEU A 49 -28.57 -15.41 31.78
N PRO A 50 -28.39 -16.71 31.46
CA PRO A 50 -27.56 -17.61 32.25
C PRO A 50 -26.06 -17.50 31.92
N LYS A 51 -25.23 -17.77 32.93
CA LYS A 51 -23.76 -17.90 32.79
C LYS A 51 -23.40 -19.29 32.27
N SER A 52 -22.51 -19.40 31.27
CA SER A 52 -21.72 -20.62 31.04
C SER A 52 -20.39 -20.36 30.32
N ALA A 53 -19.36 -21.07 30.78
CA ALA A 53 -18.09 -21.39 30.08
C ALA A 53 -17.30 -20.25 29.39
N VAL A 54 -16.52 -19.48 30.16
CA VAL A 54 -15.25 -18.93 29.66
C VAL A 54 -14.17 -20.01 29.86
N ALA A 55 -13.79 -20.70 28.80
CA ALA A 55 -12.66 -21.63 28.81
C ALA A 55 -11.36 -20.85 28.60
N ALA A 56 -10.57 -20.66 29.67
CA ALA A 56 -9.27 -20.03 29.58
C ALA A 56 -8.26 -20.95 28.88
N TRP A 57 -7.67 -20.48 27.78
CA TRP A 57 -6.61 -21.20 27.08
C TRP A 57 -5.30 -21.03 27.86
N ARG A 58 -4.80 -22.11 28.47
CA ARG A 58 -3.46 -22.15 29.08
C ARG A 58 -2.47 -22.76 28.08
N PRO A 59 -1.30 -22.14 27.84
CA PRO A 59 -0.24 -22.80 27.09
C PRO A 59 0.36 -23.95 27.92
N PRO A 60 0.82 -25.05 27.30
CA PRO A 60 1.53 -26.11 28.00
C PRO A 60 2.87 -25.59 28.54
N SER A 61 3.22 -25.99 29.75
CA SER A 61 4.48 -25.63 30.42
C SER A 61 5.69 -26.25 29.71
N ALA A 62 6.77 -25.48 29.55
CA ALA A 62 8.04 -25.98 29.06
C ALA A 62 8.60 -27.06 30.01
N GLY A 63 8.67 -28.31 29.53
CA GLY A 63 9.36 -29.40 30.22
C GLY A 63 10.87 -29.25 30.05
N SER A 64 11.61 -29.40 31.15
CA SER A 64 13.07 -29.29 31.17
C SER A 64 13.75 -30.38 30.34
N PHE A 65 14.59 -29.96 29.39
CA PHE A 65 15.43 -30.86 28.59
C PHE A 65 16.75 -31.10 29.34
N ASN A 66 17.11 -32.35 29.62
CA ASN A 66 18.36 -32.72 30.28
C ASN A 66 19.09 -33.79 29.44
N PRO A 67 20.24 -33.48 28.81
CA PRO A 67 20.84 -34.34 27.80
C PRO A 67 21.85 -35.33 28.41
N LYS A 68 21.43 -36.58 28.69
CA LYS A 68 22.36 -37.70 28.95
C LYS A 68 21.91 -39.02 28.33
N SER A 69 22.92 -39.79 27.91
CA SER A 69 22.94 -41.22 27.51
C SER A 69 22.05 -41.71 26.36
N GLY A 70 22.69 -41.92 25.20
CA GLY A 70 22.95 -43.28 24.69
C GLY A 70 21.87 -43.99 23.88
N CYS A 71 22.16 -44.28 22.60
CA CYS A 71 21.51 -45.37 21.86
C CYS A 71 21.77 -46.73 22.53
N PRO A 72 20.80 -47.64 22.47
CA PRO A 72 21.10 -48.93 21.86
C PRO A 72 20.02 -49.44 20.89
N SER A 73 20.41 -50.43 20.10
CA SER A 73 19.65 -51.01 19.00
C SER A 73 18.65 -52.09 19.39
N SER A 74 17.68 -52.30 18.49
CA SER A 74 17.14 -53.60 18.02
C SER A 74 15.74 -54.08 18.48
N SER A 75 15.20 -54.91 17.59
CA SER A 75 14.10 -55.89 17.74
C SER A 75 12.66 -55.47 17.43
N LYS A 76 12.07 -56.30 16.58
CA LYS A 76 10.73 -56.28 15.96
C LYS A 76 9.57 -56.39 16.97
N ALA A 77 8.52 -55.60 16.75
CA ALA A 77 7.13 -56.06 16.74
C ALA A 77 6.26 -55.01 16.01
N GLY A 78 5.35 -55.42 15.13
CA GLY A 78 4.53 -54.50 14.34
C GLY A 78 3.05 -54.54 14.73
N ILE A 79 2.33 -53.45 14.43
CA ILE A 79 0.88 -53.38 14.20
C ILE A 79 0.64 -52.32 13.10
N ASN A 80 -0.40 -52.52 12.29
CA ASN A 80 -0.62 -51.84 11.02
C ASN A 80 -1.84 -50.91 11.06
N CYS A 81 -1.66 -49.64 10.68
CA CYS A 81 -2.65 -48.67 10.18
C CYS A 81 -1.85 -47.71 9.28
N GLY A 82 -2.18 -47.45 8.01
CA GLY A 82 -3.49 -47.15 7.46
C GLY A 82 -3.80 -45.66 7.71
N SER A 83 -3.75 -44.74 6.74
CA SER A 83 -3.57 -44.86 5.28
C SER A 83 -2.85 -43.63 4.71
N VAL A 84 -1.84 -43.83 3.86
CA VAL A 84 -1.17 -42.73 3.14
C VAL A 84 -1.86 -42.50 1.79
N LEU A 85 -2.28 -41.27 1.53
CA LEU A 85 -2.77 -40.81 0.24
C LEU A 85 -1.65 -40.91 -0.82
N ARG A 86 -1.57 -42.05 -1.52
CA ARG A 86 -0.77 -42.16 -2.73
C ARG A 86 -1.49 -41.42 -3.85
N LEU A 87 -0.91 -40.31 -4.30
CA LEU A 87 -1.25 -39.74 -5.60
C LEU A 87 -0.89 -40.78 -6.67
N THR A 88 -1.89 -41.24 -7.42
CA THR A 88 -1.68 -42.14 -8.56
C THR A 88 -0.97 -41.37 -9.68
N PRO A 89 0.06 -41.95 -10.32
CA PRO A 89 0.64 -41.33 -11.50
C PRO A 89 -0.39 -41.37 -12.63
N VAL A 90 -0.67 -40.21 -13.24
CA VAL A 90 -1.50 -40.09 -14.43
C VAL A 90 -0.86 -40.88 -15.57
N ALA A 91 -1.68 -41.61 -16.33
CA ALA A 91 -1.21 -42.45 -17.42
C ALA A 91 -0.41 -41.66 -18.46
N LYS A 92 0.63 -42.29 -19.01
CA LYS A 92 1.41 -41.74 -20.13
C LYS A 92 0.53 -41.68 -21.37
N ASN A 93 0.07 -40.49 -21.76
CA ASN A 93 -0.34 -40.26 -23.15
C ASN A 93 0.92 -40.23 -24.03
N GLU A 94 0.92 -41.07 -25.06
CA GLU A 94 1.97 -41.12 -26.06
C GLU A 94 2.03 -39.78 -26.82
N ARG A 95 3.22 -39.20 -26.94
CA ARG A 95 3.46 -38.05 -27.82
C ARG A 95 3.72 -38.57 -29.24
N PRO A 96 3.11 -38.01 -30.29
CA PRO A 96 3.56 -38.27 -31.65
C PRO A 96 5.00 -37.78 -31.83
N ASN A 97 5.85 -38.58 -32.46
CA ASN A 97 7.22 -38.17 -32.78
C ASN A 97 7.19 -37.03 -33.81
N GLY A 98 7.62 -35.84 -33.37
CA GLY A 98 7.85 -34.67 -34.21
C GLY A 98 8.95 -33.81 -33.60
N SER A 99 10.15 -33.90 -34.17
CA SER A 99 11.31 -33.14 -33.70
C SER A 99 11.20 -31.67 -34.14
N SER A 100 10.77 -30.79 -33.24
CA SER A 100 11.02 -29.35 -33.36
C SER A 100 11.60 -28.81 -32.05
N SER A 101 12.86 -28.36 -32.13
CA SER A 101 13.56 -27.69 -31.03
C SER A 101 12.95 -26.30 -30.83
N TRP A 102 12.16 -26.14 -29.77
CA TRP A 102 11.64 -24.84 -29.35
C TRP A 102 12.76 -23.99 -28.71
N HIS A 103 13.56 -23.34 -29.56
CA HIS A 103 14.36 -22.19 -29.17
C HIS A 103 13.57 -20.92 -29.51
N PRO A 104 13.18 -20.07 -28.54
CA PRO A 104 12.64 -18.77 -28.84
C PRO A 104 13.77 -17.87 -29.35
N SER A 105 13.94 -17.79 -30.67
CA SER A 105 14.86 -16.84 -31.29
C SER A 105 14.32 -15.43 -31.13
N PHE A 106 14.74 -14.73 -30.07
CA PHE A 106 14.52 -13.29 -29.95
C PHE A 106 15.35 -12.57 -31.02
N SER A 107 14.75 -12.31 -32.18
CA SER A 107 15.33 -11.42 -33.18
C SER A 107 15.40 -10.01 -32.59
N LYS A 108 16.62 -9.46 -32.52
CA LYS A 108 16.84 -8.05 -32.13
C LYS A 108 15.95 -7.14 -32.99
N PRO A 109 15.24 -6.16 -32.41
CA PRO A 109 14.61 -5.11 -33.20
C PRO A 109 15.71 -4.32 -33.93
N PRO A 110 15.45 -3.82 -35.15
CA PRO A 110 16.42 -3.01 -35.87
C PRO A 110 16.70 -1.70 -35.11
N HIS A 111 17.97 -1.25 -35.12
CA HIS A 111 18.34 0.05 -34.60
C HIS A 111 17.57 1.16 -35.36
N ALA A 112 16.63 1.80 -34.67
CA ALA A 112 16.00 3.04 -35.07
C ALA A 112 16.41 4.12 -34.06
N GLY A 113 16.70 5.33 -34.54
CA GLY A 113 17.26 6.41 -33.73
C GLY A 113 16.35 6.89 -32.59
N THR A 114 16.95 7.66 -31.68
CA THR A 114 16.33 8.20 -30.46
C THR A 114 14.91 8.72 -30.70
N PRO A 115 13.87 8.07 -30.15
CA PRO A 115 12.51 8.59 -30.28
C PRO A 115 12.38 9.88 -29.44
N PRO A 116 11.67 10.91 -29.93
CA PRO A 116 11.36 12.07 -29.11
C PRO A 116 10.52 11.65 -27.90
N MET A 117 10.69 12.34 -26.78
CA MET A 117 9.98 12.05 -25.52
C MET A 117 8.49 11.82 -25.77
N SER A 118 8.03 10.60 -25.52
CA SER A 118 6.62 10.24 -25.67
C SER A 118 5.79 11.08 -24.71
N SER A 119 4.80 11.80 -25.24
CA SER A 119 3.88 12.59 -24.43
C SER A 119 3.19 11.71 -23.39
N ALA A 120 3.21 12.16 -22.13
CA ALA A 120 2.48 11.56 -21.02
C ALA A 120 1.02 11.23 -21.42
N PRO A 121 0.41 10.20 -20.82
CA PRO A 121 -0.88 9.71 -21.22
C PRO A 121 -1.90 10.77 -20.84
N SER A 122 -2.96 10.92 -21.64
CA SER A 122 -4.00 11.87 -21.26
C SER A 122 -4.53 11.50 -19.86
N LYS A 123 -4.66 12.51 -19.00
CA LYS A 123 -5.12 12.39 -17.59
C LYS A 123 -6.44 11.60 -17.45
N ALA A 124 -7.19 11.45 -18.54
CA ALA A 124 -8.43 10.69 -18.66
C ALA A 124 -8.25 9.15 -18.58
N GLU A 125 -7.14 8.54 -19.02
CA GLU A 125 -7.03 7.07 -19.05
C GLU A 125 -6.68 6.47 -17.67
N TYR A 126 -5.83 7.15 -16.90
CA TYR A 126 -5.47 6.68 -15.55
C TYR A 126 -6.68 6.73 -14.61
N GLY A 127 -7.31 7.91 -14.54
CA GLY A 127 -8.60 8.12 -13.87
C GLY A 127 -8.60 7.96 -12.35
N ALA A 128 -7.45 7.75 -11.70
CA ALA A 128 -7.39 7.61 -10.25
C ALA A 128 -7.76 8.93 -9.55
N LYS A 129 -8.45 8.81 -8.42
CA LYS A 129 -8.87 9.95 -7.59
C LYS A 129 -8.28 9.83 -6.21
N ILE A 130 -7.52 10.85 -5.83
CA ILE A 130 -6.82 10.95 -4.55
C ILE A 130 -7.42 12.15 -3.83
N ALA A 131 -7.91 11.96 -2.60
CA ALA A 131 -8.46 13.05 -1.79
C ALA A 131 -8.06 12.89 -0.33
N LEU A 132 -7.65 13.99 0.31
CA LEU A 132 -7.50 14.07 1.76
C LEU A 132 -8.89 14.14 2.40
N VAL A 133 -9.20 13.23 3.34
CA VAL A 133 -10.52 13.12 3.98
C VAL A 133 -10.50 13.37 5.47
N ASN A 134 -9.39 13.13 6.17
CA ASN A 134 -9.17 13.53 7.56
C ASN A 134 -7.72 13.96 7.77
N ALA A 135 -7.50 14.97 8.61
CA ALA A 135 -6.18 15.48 8.96
C ALA A 135 -6.17 16.09 10.37
N PHE A 136 -4.99 16.21 10.98
CA PHE A 136 -4.80 16.98 12.20
C PHE A 136 -4.89 18.49 11.94
N THR A 137 -5.46 19.24 12.88
CA THR A 137 -5.46 20.71 12.85
C THR A 137 -4.07 21.27 13.14
N ALA A 138 -3.64 22.28 12.38
CA ALA A 138 -2.35 22.95 12.56
C ALA A 138 -1.15 21.95 12.64
N PRO A 139 -0.98 21.05 11.66
CA PRO A 139 -0.15 19.86 11.80
C PRO A 139 1.35 20.16 11.97
N LEU A 140 1.86 21.23 11.34
CA LEU A 140 3.27 21.64 11.51
C LEU A 140 3.48 22.44 12.81
N ASP A 141 2.54 23.31 13.15
CA ASP A 141 2.56 24.07 14.41
C ASP A 141 2.58 23.11 15.61
N ASN A 142 1.80 22.01 15.53
CA ASN A 142 1.79 20.95 16.54
C ASN A 142 3.15 20.23 16.66
N ALA A 143 3.81 19.90 15.54
CA ALA A 143 5.15 19.29 15.56
C ALA A 143 6.18 20.22 16.21
N VAL A 144 6.16 21.51 15.87
CA VAL A 144 7.05 22.52 16.49
C VAL A 144 6.71 22.77 17.96
N ALA A 145 5.43 22.75 18.34
CA ALA A 145 5.00 22.87 19.73
C ALA A 145 5.45 21.67 20.58
N ALA A 146 5.37 20.45 20.03
CA ALA A 146 5.88 19.23 20.66
C ALA A 146 7.40 19.31 20.87
N ALA A 147 8.16 19.70 19.84
CA ALA A 147 9.60 19.91 19.94
C ALA A 147 9.98 20.95 21.01
N ARG A 148 9.30 22.10 21.03
CA ARG A 148 9.51 23.14 22.07
C ARG A 148 9.15 22.66 23.46
N THR A 149 8.17 21.76 23.59
CA THR A 149 7.74 21.17 24.87
C THR A 149 8.85 20.29 25.47
N CYS A 150 9.63 19.57 24.66
CA CYS A 150 10.76 18.76 25.13
C CYS A 150 11.84 19.56 25.89
N TYR A 151 11.91 20.88 25.67
CA TYR A 151 12.88 21.79 26.28
C TYR A 151 12.22 22.88 27.16
N SER A 152 11.00 22.61 27.63
CA SER A 152 10.18 23.55 28.40
C SER A 152 9.68 22.92 29.71
N SER A 153 9.53 23.74 30.76
CA SER A 153 8.92 23.32 32.04
C SER A 153 7.40 23.16 31.96
N ARG A 154 6.79 23.49 30.82
CA ARG A 154 5.35 23.34 30.53
C ARG A 154 5.10 22.93 29.09
N ILE A 155 3.91 22.40 28.83
CA ILE A 155 3.41 22.19 27.48
C ILE A 155 3.33 23.54 26.74
N ILE A 156 3.80 23.54 25.50
CA ILE A 156 3.63 24.62 24.52
C ILE A 156 2.48 24.24 23.60
N SER A 157 1.57 25.17 23.30
CA SER A 157 0.46 24.92 22.38
C SER A 157 0.77 25.35 20.93
N PRO A 158 0.04 24.84 19.91
CA PRO A 158 0.18 25.29 18.52
C PRO A 158 -0.08 26.80 18.34
N GLU A 159 -0.99 27.37 19.13
CA GLU A 159 -1.32 28.80 19.10
C GLU A 159 -0.13 29.66 19.56
N GLU A 160 0.74 29.14 20.42
CA GLU A 160 2.00 29.78 20.81
C GLU A 160 3.11 29.64 19.75
N VAL A 161 2.87 28.88 18.68
CA VAL A 161 3.76 28.74 17.52
C VAL A 161 3.33 29.66 16.39
N HIS A 162 2.03 29.70 16.04
CA HIS A 162 1.53 30.54 14.94
C HIS A 162 1.08 31.96 15.37
N GLY A 163 0.86 32.20 16.66
CA GLY A 163 0.45 33.50 17.20
C GLY A 163 -1.06 33.78 17.09
N SER A 164 -1.55 34.78 17.84
CA SER A 164 -2.97 35.16 17.82
C SER A 164 -3.37 35.71 16.44
N PRO A 165 -4.51 35.30 15.84
CA PRO A 165 -5.01 35.87 14.59
C PRO A 165 -5.19 37.40 14.60
N ASP A 166 -5.38 38.01 15.77
CA ASP A 166 -5.51 39.46 15.95
C ASP A 166 -4.15 40.20 15.91
N SER A 167 -3.03 39.49 15.78
CA SER A 167 -1.70 40.07 15.70
C SER A 167 -1.47 40.76 14.35
N ALA A 168 -0.64 41.80 14.34
CA ALA A 168 -0.30 42.50 13.11
C ALA A 168 0.39 41.57 12.07
N PRO A 169 0.20 41.76 10.75
CA PRO A 169 0.66 40.82 9.72
C PRO A 169 2.16 40.50 9.75
N GLU A 170 2.99 41.49 10.06
CA GLU A 170 4.45 41.33 10.22
C GLU A 170 4.82 40.46 11.43
N THR A 171 3.99 40.48 12.49
CA THR A 171 4.17 39.62 13.66
C THR A 171 3.81 38.17 13.32
N LEU A 172 2.70 37.95 12.61
CA LEU A 172 2.29 36.62 12.12
C LEU A 172 3.33 36.03 11.16
N LEU A 173 3.87 36.84 10.25
CA LEU A 173 4.96 36.43 9.36
C LEU A 173 6.22 36.04 10.15
N GLY A 174 6.54 36.78 11.22
CA GLY A 174 7.63 36.45 12.13
C GLY A 174 7.44 35.14 12.90
N PHE A 175 6.20 34.77 13.24
CA PHE A 175 5.87 33.46 13.81
C PHE A 175 6.04 32.33 12.79
N ALA A 176 5.46 32.48 11.59
CA ALA A 176 5.60 31.52 10.50
C ALA A 176 7.08 31.25 10.15
N GLN A 177 7.90 32.30 10.01
CA GLN A 177 9.32 32.15 9.69
C GLN A 177 10.10 31.40 10.79
N LYS A 178 9.79 31.64 12.07
CA LYS A 178 10.42 30.94 13.20
C LYS A 178 10.04 29.46 13.22
N ARG A 179 8.76 29.15 13.00
CA ARG A 179 8.27 27.77 12.86
C ARG A 179 8.95 27.06 11.70
N ASP A 180 8.95 27.65 10.52
CA ASP A 180 9.46 27.04 9.29
C ASP A 180 10.97 26.77 9.37
N ASN A 181 11.72 27.68 10.00
CA ASN A 181 13.14 27.46 10.29
C ASN A 181 13.34 26.30 11.27
N LEU A 182 12.70 26.35 12.44
CA LEU A 182 12.83 25.30 13.45
C LEU A 182 12.36 23.93 12.93
N ALA A 183 11.31 23.88 12.11
CA ALA A 183 10.83 22.65 11.51
C ALA A 183 11.85 22.03 10.54
N ARG A 184 12.55 22.85 9.73
CA ARG A 184 13.68 22.36 8.91
C ARG A 184 14.85 21.88 9.77
N ASP A 185 15.21 22.63 10.80
CA ASP A 185 16.32 22.26 11.70
C ASP A 185 16.03 20.94 12.43
N LEU A 186 14.79 20.73 12.89
CA LEU A 186 14.32 19.48 13.51
C LEU A 186 14.39 18.29 12.56
N LEU A 187 14.03 18.50 11.29
CA LEU A 187 14.04 17.44 10.28
C LEU A 187 15.47 17.04 9.92
N ARG A 188 16.34 18.01 9.65
CA ARG A 188 17.79 17.80 9.38
C ARG A 188 18.53 17.18 10.55
N ALA A 189 18.16 17.53 11.78
CA ALA A 189 18.72 16.94 13.00
C ALA A 189 18.20 15.51 13.30
N GLY A 190 17.35 14.93 12.44
CA GLY A 190 16.78 13.60 12.62
C GLY A 190 15.72 13.50 13.72
N HIS A 191 15.17 14.62 14.22
CA HIS A 191 14.15 14.64 15.28
C HIS A 191 12.75 14.27 14.73
N HIS A 192 12.64 13.17 13.99
CA HIS A 192 11.44 12.81 13.23
C HIS A 192 10.18 12.55 14.06
N THR A 193 10.34 12.20 15.33
CA THR A 193 9.24 11.81 16.22
C THR A 193 8.17 12.88 16.36
N VAL A 194 8.52 14.17 16.26
CA VAL A 194 7.53 15.26 16.33
C VAL A 194 6.61 15.31 15.10
N PHE A 195 7.12 14.87 13.94
CA PHE A 195 6.36 14.76 12.70
C PHE A 195 5.53 13.45 12.61
N GLN A 196 5.62 12.59 13.63
CA GLN A 196 4.76 11.41 13.78
C GLN A 196 3.43 11.72 14.50
N HIS A 197 3.27 12.91 15.10
CA HIS A 197 2.03 13.30 15.76
C HIS A 197 0.87 13.55 14.78
N ALA A 198 1.16 14.27 13.68
CA ALA A 198 0.16 14.57 12.66
C ALA A 198 -0.04 13.37 11.71
N TYR A 199 -1.29 12.96 11.53
CA TYR A 199 -1.69 11.96 10.53
C TYR A 199 -2.62 12.56 9.47
N PHE A 200 -2.46 12.05 8.25
CA PHE A 200 -3.26 12.38 7.08
C PHE A 200 -3.92 11.10 6.57
N GLN A 201 -5.24 11.12 6.43
CA GLN A 201 -6.01 10.03 5.84
C GLN A 201 -6.54 10.44 4.47
N PHE A 202 -6.29 9.58 3.49
CA PHE A 202 -6.67 9.75 2.11
C PHE A 202 -7.68 8.67 1.69
N THR A 203 -8.53 9.00 0.72
CA THR A 203 -9.11 7.99 -0.18
C THR A 203 -8.26 7.90 -1.43
N LEU A 204 -7.89 6.67 -1.82
CA LEU A 204 -7.20 6.35 -3.05
C LEU A 204 -8.14 5.48 -3.90
N GLU A 205 -8.73 6.05 -4.95
CA GLU A 205 -9.65 5.33 -5.84
C GLU A 205 -9.02 5.05 -7.20
N GLY A 206 -9.14 3.82 -7.70
CA GLY A 206 -8.77 3.48 -9.08
C GLY A 206 -7.28 3.25 -9.34
N VAL A 207 -6.47 3.17 -8.27
CA VAL A 207 -5.05 2.78 -8.31
C VAL A 207 -4.91 1.28 -8.59
N SER A 208 -3.77 0.84 -9.12
CA SER A 208 -3.51 -0.58 -9.37
C SER A 208 -3.20 -1.37 -8.10
N ARG A 209 -3.36 -2.70 -8.14
CA ARG A 209 -2.88 -3.60 -7.08
C ARG A 209 -1.36 -3.70 -7.04
N GLN A 210 -0.68 -3.51 -8.17
CA GLN A 210 0.78 -3.42 -8.23
C GLN A 210 1.28 -2.29 -7.34
N PHE A 211 0.75 -1.07 -7.52
CA PHE A 211 1.09 0.08 -6.68
C PHE A 211 0.85 -0.19 -5.18
N VAL A 212 -0.34 -0.70 -4.82
CA VAL A 212 -0.66 -0.96 -3.41
C VAL A 212 0.26 -2.02 -2.80
N TRP A 213 0.57 -3.09 -3.53
CA TRP A 213 1.44 -4.16 -3.03
C TRP A 213 2.91 -3.75 -2.97
N SER A 214 3.47 -3.18 -4.04
CA SER A 214 4.91 -2.89 -4.13
C SER A 214 5.35 -1.64 -3.37
N PHE A 215 4.43 -0.71 -3.10
CA PHE A 215 4.75 0.57 -2.47
C PHE A 215 4.10 0.72 -1.08
N LEU A 216 2.77 0.72 -1.03
CA LEU A 216 2.06 1.03 0.22
C LEU A 216 2.18 -0.08 1.25
N HIS A 217 2.12 -1.35 0.85
CA HIS A 217 2.17 -2.50 1.75
C HIS A 217 3.61 -3.00 2.02
N ASN A 218 4.60 -2.15 1.78
CA ASN A 218 6.00 -2.51 1.71
C ASN A 218 6.85 -2.02 2.90
N HIS A 219 6.25 -1.25 3.81
CA HIS A 219 6.82 -0.76 5.07
C HIS A 219 5.72 -0.82 6.15
N THR A 220 6.05 -0.71 7.43
CA THR A 220 5.05 -0.90 8.52
C THR A 220 4.30 0.38 8.94
N PHE A 221 4.77 1.55 8.52
CA PHE A 221 4.31 2.87 8.99
C PHE A 221 3.06 3.43 8.29
N TYR A 222 2.03 2.61 8.09
CA TYR A 222 0.75 3.01 7.49
C TYR A 222 -0.46 2.26 8.11
N ASN A 223 -1.66 2.73 7.81
CA ASN A 223 -2.90 1.93 7.94
C ASN A 223 -3.70 2.00 6.63
N SER A 224 -4.25 0.88 6.15
CA SER A 224 -5.04 0.82 4.91
C SER A 224 -6.26 -0.07 5.03
N GLU A 225 -7.40 0.40 4.53
CA GLU A 225 -8.64 -0.39 4.40
C GLU A 225 -9.01 -0.52 2.92
N GLN A 226 -8.74 -1.70 2.34
CA GLN A 226 -8.78 -1.94 0.88
C GLN A 226 -9.98 -2.80 0.45
N VAL A 227 -10.55 -2.48 -0.72
CA VAL A 227 -11.56 -3.33 -1.39
C VAL A 227 -11.04 -4.76 -1.61
N SER A 228 -11.72 -5.73 -0.99
CA SER A 228 -11.31 -7.13 -0.98
C SER A 228 -11.91 -7.96 -2.11
N GLN A 229 -11.06 -8.48 -3.00
CA GLN A 229 -11.43 -9.44 -4.06
C GLN A 229 -12.00 -10.77 -3.54
N ARG A 230 -11.91 -11.04 -2.24
CA ARG A 230 -12.53 -12.23 -1.61
C ARG A 230 -14.04 -12.06 -1.41
N TYR A 231 -14.52 -10.82 -1.45
CA TYR A 231 -15.89 -10.46 -1.09
C TYR A 231 -16.61 -9.59 -2.12
N VAL A 232 -15.87 -8.86 -2.95
CA VAL A 232 -16.38 -7.98 -4.00
C VAL A 232 -15.99 -8.56 -5.36
N PRO A 233 -16.96 -8.89 -6.24
CA PRO A 233 -16.67 -9.32 -7.61
C PRO A 233 -15.89 -8.26 -8.37
N VAL A 234 -14.87 -8.68 -9.10
CA VAL A 234 -14.08 -7.78 -9.97
C VAL A 234 -14.79 -7.64 -11.31
N ARG A 235 -15.10 -6.40 -11.71
CA ARG A 235 -15.73 -6.08 -12.99
C ARG A 235 -14.70 -6.09 -14.13
N GLU A 236 -15.08 -6.58 -15.30
CA GLU A 236 -14.27 -6.43 -16.51
C GLU A 236 -13.94 -4.95 -16.80
N GLY A 237 -12.80 -4.69 -17.44
CA GLY A 237 -12.28 -3.33 -17.66
C GLY A 237 -11.66 -2.64 -16.42
N SER A 238 -11.75 -3.24 -15.23
CA SER A 238 -11.26 -2.66 -13.98
C SER A 238 -9.74 -2.83 -13.81
N TYR A 239 -8.93 -2.23 -14.68
CA TYR A 239 -7.45 -2.29 -14.64
C TYR A 239 -6.78 -0.98 -15.05
N VAL A 240 -5.57 -0.72 -14.51
CA VAL A 240 -4.69 0.37 -14.92
C VAL A 240 -3.89 -0.06 -16.17
N VAL A 241 -3.73 0.85 -17.13
CA VAL A 241 -2.81 0.67 -18.26
C VAL A 241 -1.50 1.38 -17.90
N PRO A 242 -0.33 0.71 -17.97
CA PRO A 242 0.96 1.37 -17.75
C PRO A 242 1.21 2.50 -18.77
N ASP A 243 1.88 3.55 -18.30
CA ASP A 243 2.35 4.63 -19.16
C ASP A 243 3.52 4.19 -20.07
N GLY A 244 3.87 5.01 -21.07
CA GLY A 244 5.00 4.79 -21.99
C GLY A 244 4.79 3.66 -23.01
N LEU A 245 3.67 2.94 -22.96
CA LEU A 245 3.31 1.93 -23.95
C LEU A 245 2.84 2.58 -25.26
N SER A 246 3.45 2.21 -26.38
CA SER A 246 2.91 2.53 -27.71
C SER A 246 1.56 1.84 -27.93
N GLU A 247 0.70 2.37 -28.81
CA GLU A 247 -0.65 1.82 -29.02
C GLU A 247 -0.64 0.33 -29.42
N ALA A 248 0.34 -0.12 -30.21
CA ALA A 248 0.51 -1.54 -30.51
C ALA A 248 0.78 -2.40 -29.26
N ARG A 249 1.60 -1.90 -28.32
CA ARG A 249 1.84 -2.54 -27.02
C ARG A 249 0.61 -2.48 -26.12
N LYS A 250 -0.14 -1.37 -26.12
CA LYS A 250 -1.42 -1.26 -25.41
C LYS A 250 -2.46 -2.25 -25.95
N THR A 251 -2.55 -2.48 -27.26
CA THR A 251 -3.44 -3.50 -27.83
C THR A 251 -3.14 -4.89 -27.30
N VAL A 252 -1.87 -5.30 -27.28
CA VAL A 252 -1.44 -6.57 -26.69
C VAL A 252 -1.79 -6.63 -25.19
N PHE A 253 -1.44 -5.60 -24.43
CA PHE A 253 -1.75 -5.51 -23.00
C PHE A 253 -3.25 -5.63 -22.70
N ARG A 254 -4.10 -4.87 -23.39
CA ARG A 254 -5.56 -4.91 -23.22
C ARG A 254 -6.13 -6.28 -23.57
N ALA A 255 -5.66 -6.91 -24.65
CA ALA A 255 -6.11 -8.24 -25.06
C ALA A 255 -5.73 -9.31 -24.02
N THR A 256 -4.48 -9.29 -23.52
CA THR A 256 -4.02 -10.19 -22.44
C THR A 256 -4.84 -9.99 -21.17
N VAL A 257 -5.02 -8.76 -20.73
CA VAL A 257 -5.80 -8.45 -19.53
C VAL A 257 -7.27 -8.85 -19.69
N GLN A 258 -7.89 -8.60 -20.84
CA GLN A 258 -9.27 -9.05 -21.09
C GLN A 258 -9.39 -10.58 -20.99
N ALA A 259 -8.46 -11.34 -21.57
CA ALA A 259 -8.46 -12.80 -21.47
C ALA A 259 -8.32 -13.28 -20.00
N MET A 260 -7.51 -12.62 -19.18
CA MET A 260 -7.38 -12.92 -17.74
C MET A 260 -8.68 -12.64 -16.96
N PHE A 261 -9.40 -11.56 -17.30
CA PHE A 261 -10.69 -11.25 -16.66
C PHE A 261 -11.80 -12.21 -17.10
N SER A 262 -11.86 -12.62 -18.37
CA SER A 262 -12.78 -13.67 -18.83
C SER A 262 -12.47 -15.01 -18.16
N ALA A 263 -11.20 -15.42 -18.07
CA ALA A 263 -10.78 -16.61 -17.33
C ALA A 263 -11.16 -16.56 -15.84
N TYR A 264 -11.07 -15.38 -15.19
CA TYR A 264 -11.55 -15.19 -13.82
C TYR A 264 -13.07 -15.44 -13.71
N ASN A 265 -13.86 -14.95 -14.65
CA ASN A 265 -15.32 -15.14 -14.67
C ASN A 265 -15.69 -16.62 -14.92
N ASP A 266 -15.03 -17.28 -15.87
CA ASP A 266 -15.20 -18.71 -16.15
C ASP A 266 -14.84 -19.56 -14.92
N LEU A 267 -13.70 -19.27 -14.27
CA LEU A 267 -13.29 -19.95 -13.04
C LEU A 267 -14.27 -19.71 -11.89
N CYS A 268 -14.86 -18.51 -11.76
CA CYS A 268 -15.89 -18.27 -10.74
C CYS A 268 -17.10 -19.18 -10.90
N ALA A 269 -17.53 -19.44 -12.15
CA ALA A 269 -18.63 -20.35 -12.45
C ALA A 269 -18.23 -21.82 -12.25
N LEU A 270 -17.11 -22.24 -12.84
CA LEU A 270 -16.61 -23.62 -12.79
C LEU A 270 -16.26 -24.08 -11.37
N LEU A 271 -15.80 -23.17 -10.50
CA LEU A 271 -15.47 -23.48 -9.11
C LEU A 271 -16.68 -23.49 -8.17
N GLU A 272 -17.89 -23.15 -8.61
CA GLU A 272 -19.05 -23.06 -7.69
C GLU A 272 -19.42 -24.43 -7.10
N GLU A 273 -19.60 -25.47 -7.93
CA GLU A 273 -19.94 -26.82 -7.45
C GLU A 273 -18.80 -27.49 -6.64
N PRO A 274 -17.52 -27.47 -7.07
CA PRO A 274 -16.42 -27.95 -6.24
C PRO A 274 -16.34 -27.24 -4.88
N THR A 275 -16.56 -25.92 -4.86
CA THR A 275 -16.57 -25.14 -3.61
C THR A 275 -17.78 -25.50 -2.73
N ALA A 276 -18.96 -25.74 -3.31
CA ALA A 276 -20.14 -26.19 -2.59
C ALA A 276 -19.91 -27.57 -1.94
N ALA A 277 -19.36 -28.52 -2.70
CA ALA A 277 -19.02 -29.86 -2.22
C ALA A 277 -18.06 -29.81 -1.02
N ALA A 278 -16.92 -29.12 -1.16
CA ALA A 278 -15.94 -28.95 -0.09
C ALA A 278 -16.52 -28.21 1.14
N PHE A 279 -17.40 -27.22 0.93
CA PHE A 279 -18.07 -26.50 2.02
C PHE A 279 -19.02 -27.41 2.80
N PHE A 280 -19.80 -28.28 2.14
CA PHE A 280 -20.73 -29.20 2.82
C PHE A 280 -20.08 -30.49 3.33
N GLU A 281 -18.91 -30.86 2.83
CA GLU A 281 -18.03 -31.83 3.47
C GLU A 281 -17.51 -31.27 4.80
N ARG A 282 -17.00 -30.03 4.79
CA ARG A 282 -16.50 -29.37 6.02
C ARG A 282 -17.61 -29.03 7.02
N PHE A 283 -18.84 -28.81 6.56
CA PHE A 283 -20.00 -28.49 7.40
C PHE A 283 -21.23 -29.37 7.09
N PRO A 284 -21.25 -30.66 7.47
CA PRO A 284 -22.32 -31.60 7.08
C PRO A 284 -23.73 -31.16 7.49
N SER A 285 -23.88 -30.52 8.67
CA SER A 285 -25.16 -29.98 9.17
C SER A 285 -25.76 -28.84 8.33
N ARG A 286 -25.05 -28.36 7.31
CA ARG A 286 -25.46 -27.31 6.38
C ARG A 286 -25.86 -27.84 4.99
N ARG A 287 -25.65 -29.12 4.69
CA ARG A 287 -25.81 -29.72 3.35
C ARG A 287 -27.17 -29.41 2.70
N ASN A 288 -28.26 -29.56 3.45
CA ASN A 288 -29.62 -29.34 2.95
C ASN A 288 -30.06 -27.85 2.98
N LYS A 289 -29.10 -26.90 3.03
CA LYS A 289 -29.36 -25.46 3.16
C LYS A 289 -28.57 -24.66 2.12
N ARG A 290 -28.44 -25.20 0.89
CA ARG A 290 -27.61 -24.61 -0.18
C ARG A 290 -27.91 -23.12 -0.39
N ASP A 291 -29.17 -22.76 -0.61
CA ASP A 291 -29.60 -21.38 -0.88
C ASP A 291 -29.16 -20.40 0.21
N LYS A 292 -29.18 -20.83 1.48
CA LYS A 292 -28.73 -20.02 2.62
C LYS A 292 -27.22 -19.74 2.58
N TYR A 293 -26.42 -20.67 2.05
CA TYR A 293 -24.96 -20.58 2.00
C TYR A 293 -24.40 -20.24 0.61
N GLN A 294 -25.26 -20.12 -0.41
CA GLN A 294 -24.91 -19.83 -1.80
C GLN A 294 -23.95 -18.64 -1.93
N ARG A 295 -24.26 -17.51 -1.27
CA ARG A 295 -23.37 -16.32 -1.27
C ARG A 295 -22.00 -16.56 -0.62
N ALA A 296 -21.91 -17.47 0.35
CA ALA A 296 -20.65 -17.82 1.01
C ALA A 296 -19.80 -18.76 0.14
N ILE A 297 -20.45 -19.68 -0.58
CA ILE A 297 -19.84 -20.56 -1.59
C ILE A 297 -19.29 -19.71 -2.74
N GLN A 298 -20.09 -18.80 -3.31
CA GLN A 298 -19.66 -17.90 -4.38
C GLN A 298 -18.47 -17.02 -3.96
N LYS A 299 -18.47 -16.48 -2.74
CA LYS A 299 -17.32 -15.75 -2.18
C LYS A 299 -16.05 -16.61 -2.07
N LYS A 300 -16.19 -17.90 -1.75
CA LYS A 300 -15.07 -18.85 -1.72
C LYS A 300 -14.59 -19.24 -3.12
N ALA A 301 -15.47 -19.37 -4.10
CA ALA A 301 -15.12 -19.58 -5.50
C ALA A 301 -14.33 -18.36 -6.05
N MET A 302 -14.81 -17.13 -5.83
CA MET A 302 -14.09 -15.89 -6.19
C MET A 302 -12.71 -15.78 -5.50
N GLU A 303 -12.61 -16.18 -4.22
CA GLU A 303 -11.35 -16.15 -3.46
C GLU A 303 -10.25 -17.07 -4.06
N ALA A 304 -10.65 -18.14 -4.76
CA ALA A 304 -9.76 -19.01 -5.52
C ALA A 304 -9.58 -18.55 -6.98
N ALA A 305 -10.65 -18.17 -7.67
CA ALA A 305 -10.61 -17.70 -9.06
C ALA A 305 -9.72 -16.46 -9.25
N ARG A 306 -9.66 -15.55 -8.27
CA ARG A 306 -8.86 -14.31 -8.33
C ARG A 306 -7.35 -14.51 -8.53
N TYR A 307 -6.82 -15.73 -8.42
CA TYR A 307 -5.42 -16.03 -8.69
C TYR A 307 -5.02 -15.73 -10.15
N VAL A 308 -5.96 -15.71 -11.09
CA VAL A 308 -5.69 -15.34 -12.50
C VAL A 308 -5.83 -13.84 -12.79
N LEU A 309 -6.22 -13.01 -11.81
CA LEU A 309 -6.36 -11.57 -12.04
C LEU A 309 -4.99 -10.87 -12.04
N PRO A 310 -4.74 -9.94 -12.98
CA PRO A 310 -3.45 -9.26 -13.06
C PRO A 310 -3.24 -8.27 -11.92
N VAL A 311 -1.98 -8.02 -11.56
CA VAL A 311 -1.62 -6.94 -10.62
C VAL A 311 -2.04 -5.54 -11.10
N ALA A 312 -2.29 -5.38 -12.40
CA ALA A 312 -2.89 -4.19 -12.98
C ALA A 312 -4.35 -3.94 -12.57
N THR A 313 -5.07 -4.93 -12.02
CA THR A 313 -6.47 -4.77 -11.56
C THR A 313 -6.59 -3.59 -10.59
N ARG A 314 -7.54 -2.69 -10.86
CA ARG A 314 -7.83 -1.52 -10.02
C ARG A 314 -8.35 -1.92 -8.64
N THR A 315 -8.08 -1.06 -7.68
CA THR A 315 -8.56 -1.17 -6.31
C THR A 315 -8.90 0.22 -5.76
N HIS A 316 -9.60 0.23 -4.63
CA HIS A 316 -9.89 1.43 -3.86
C HIS A 316 -9.53 1.16 -2.40
N LEU A 317 -9.04 2.17 -1.69
CA LEU A 317 -8.69 2.06 -0.28
C LEU A 317 -8.79 3.40 0.45
N TYR A 318 -9.07 3.34 1.75
CA TYR A 318 -8.58 4.38 2.66
C TYR A 318 -7.12 4.09 2.98
N HIS A 319 -6.32 5.13 3.13
CA HIS A 319 -4.90 5.03 3.47
C HIS A 319 -4.52 6.16 4.42
N THR A 320 -3.96 5.83 5.59
CA THR A 320 -3.56 6.79 6.63
C THR A 320 -2.07 6.68 6.88
N VAL A 321 -1.37 7.82 6.85
CA VAL A 321 0.07 7.95 7.07
C VAL A 321 0.39 9.14 7.97
N SER A 322 1.53 9.09 8.65
CA SER A 322 2.04 10.24 9.41
C SER A 322 2.65 11.31 8.49
N GLY A 323 2.88 12.52 9.01
CA GLY A 323 3.58 13.58 8.30
C GLY A 323 4.97 13.15 7.81
N ILE A 324 5.78 12.53 8.67
CA ILE A 324 7.10 12.00 8.27
C ILE A 324 6.99 10.88 7.22
N THR A 325 6.00 9.98 7.33
CA THR A 325 5.79 8.93 6.31
C THR A 325 5.47 9.54 4.94
N LEU A 326 4.67 10.61 4.88
CA LEU A 326 4.35 11.30 3.62
C LEU A 326 5.58 11.98 3.01
N LEU A 327 6.46 12.57 3.83
CA LEU A 327 7.74 13.13 3.34
C LEU A 327 8.66 12.03 2.79
N ARG A 328 8.72 10.86 3.45
CA ARG A 328 9.43 9.68 2.96
C ARG A 328 8.87 9.18 1.62
N TYR A 329 7.54 9.15 1.46
CA TYR A 329 6.91 8.80 0.18
C TYR A 329 7.32 9.78 -0.92
N HIS A 330 7.31 11.09 -0.63
CA HIS A 330 7.70 12.11 -1.58
C HIS A 330 9.16 11.95 -2.00
N GLN A 331 10.09 11.85 -1.04
CA GLN A 331 11.50 11.63 -1.30
C GLN A 331 11.75 10.33 -2.09
N ARG A 332 11.02 9.25 -1.77
CA ARG A 332 11.11 7.97 -2.51
C ARG A 332 10.71 8.11 -3.98
N CYS A 333 9.79 9.02 -4.32
CA CYS A 333 9.38 9.31 -5.70
C CYS A 333 10.32 10.26 -6.45
N LEU A 334 11.30 10.88 -5.77
CA LEU A 334 12.39 11.65 -6.39
C LEU A 334 13.60 10.76 -6.76
N GLN A 335 13.50 9.46 -6.50
CA GLN A 335 14.52 8.45 -6.79
C GLN A 335 14.16 7.73 -8.11
N GLY A 336 15.18 7.40 -8.90
CA GLY A 336 15.06 7.07 -10.33
C GLY A 336 14.36 5.76 -10.68
N ASP A 337 14.23 4.82 -9.74
CA ASP A 337 13.51 3.55 -9.95
C ASP A 337 12.00 3.64 -9.63
N ALA A 338 11.50 4.79 -9.16
CA ALA A 338 10.10 4.95 -8.76
C ALA A 338 9.14 4.81 -9.97
N PRO A 339 8.29 3.76 -10.02
CA PRO A 339 7.29 3.62 -11.07
C PRO A 339 6.35 4.83 -11.15
N TRP A 340 6.07 5.28 -12.38
CA TRP A 340 5.18 6.39 -12.70
C TRP A 340 3.90 6.48 -11.84
N GLU A 341 3.24 5.34 -11.56
CA GLU A 341 2.02 5.34 -10.77
C GLU A 341 2.23 5.82 -9.33
N GLN A 342 3.37 5.45 -8.71
CA GLN A 342 3.73 5.90 -7.37
C GLN A 342 3.88 7.43 -7.35
N THR A 343 4.68 7.97 -8.28
CA THR A 343 4.92 9.41 -8.41
C THR A 343 3.63 10.19 -8.62
N GLN A 344 2.70 9.68 -9.44
CA GLN A 344 1.39 10.31 -9.67
C GLN A 344 0.50 10.31 -8.42
N VAL A 345 0.41 9.19 -7.69
CA VAL A 345 -0.42 9.08 -6.48
C VAL A 345 0.17 9.89 -5.33
N VAL A 346 1.46 9.76 -5.07
CA VAL A 346 2.16 10.48 -3.99
C VAL A 346 2.15 11.99 -4.24
N SER A 347 2.38 12.44 -5.47
CA SER A 347 2.25 13.87 -5.81
C SER A 347 0.84 14.39 -5.55
N ALA A 348 -0.20 13.60 -5.83
CA ALA A 348 -1.58 13.99 -5.54
C ALA A 348 -1.89 14.00 -4.03
N MET A 349 -1.36 13.04 -3.26
CA MET A 349 -1.46 13.03 -1.79
C MET A 349 -0.78 14.28 -1.19
N LEU A 350 0.44 14.57 -1.62
CA LEU A 350 1.20 15.73 -1.15
C LEU A 350 0.51 17.05 -1.52
N ASN A 351 0.04 17.19 -2.76
CA ASN A 351 -0.71 18.39 -3.19
C ASN A 351 -2.00 18.60 -2.36
N ALA A 352 -2.69 17.52 -1.97
CA ALA A 352 -3.85 17.61 -1.10
C ALA A 352 -3.49 18.07 0.33
N VAL A 353 -2.31 17.68 0.84
CA VAL A 353 -1.79 18.20 2.12
C VAL A 353 -1.33 19.66 1.99
N LEU A 354 -0.61 20.04 0.94
CA LEU A 354 -0.20 21.43 0.72
C LEU A 354 -1.39 22.39 0.50
N ALA A 355 -2.51 21.91 -0.01
CA ALA A 355 -3.75 22.68 -0.10
C ALA A 355 -4.46 22.87 1.27
N PHE A 356 -4.21 21.99 2.24
CA PHE A 356 -4.80 22.02 3.58
C PHE A 356 -3.88 22.71 4.62
N ALA A 357 -2.57 22.45 4.54
CA ALA A 357 -1.50 22.91 5.41
C ALA A 357 -0.33 23.42 4.55
N PRO A 358 -0.42 24.62 3.94
CA PRO A 358 0.59 25.16 3.02
C PRO A 358 1.99 25.25 3.62
N GLU A 359 2.09 25.34 4.95
CA GLU A 359 3.35 25.39 5.68
C GLU A 359 4.20 24.13 5.55
N TYR A 360 3.62 22.98 5.18
CA TYR A 360 4.40 21.77 4.85
C TYR A 360 5.39 21.99 3.70
N LYS A 361 5.20 23.03 2.88
CA LYS A 361 6.16 23.47 1.87
C LYS A 361 7.55 23.78 2.46
N ALA A 362 7.63 24.26 3.70
CA ALA A 362 8.90 24.52 4.37
C ALA A 362 9.73 23.24 4.61
N LEU A 363 9.10 22.06 4.62
CA LEU A 363 9.77 20.75 4.77
C LEU A 363 10.15 20.12 3.41
N ILE A 364 9.94 20.82 2.30
CA ILE A 364 10.11 20.29 0.93
C ILE A 364 10.94 21.24 0.07
N ASP A 365 10.88 22.54 0.34
CA ASP A 365 11.66 23.58 -0.34
C ASP A 365 12.75 24.20 0.57
N PRO A 366 14.04 24.14 0.17
CA PRO A 366 14.59 23.36 -0.94
C PRO A 366 14.51 21.84 -0.66
N PRO A 367 14.67 20.98 -1.70
CA PRO A 367 14.70 19.53 -1.54
C PRO A 367 15.61 19.11 -0.38
N LEU A 368 15.09 18.26 0.50
CA LEU A 368 15.70 17.92 1.80
C LEU A 368 17.12 17.38 1.64
N GLU A 369 17.24 16.37 0.78
CA GLU A 369 18.51 15.85 0.32
C GLU A 369 18.69 16.29 -1.14
N PRO A 370 19.93 16.42 -1.64
CA PRO A 370 20.15 16.35 -3.07
C PRO A 370 19.47 15.09 -3.60
N THR A 371 18.84 15.14 -4.76
CA THR A 371 18.62 13.91 -5.53
C THR A 371 20.01 13.37 -5.85
N HIS A 372 20.53 12.46 -5.02
CA HIS A 372 21.83 11.86 -5.25
C HIS A 372 21.76 11.24 -6.65
N PRO A 373 22.61 11.68 -7.61
CA PRO A 373 22.56 11.18 -8.98
C PRO A 373 23.01 9.72 -8.94
N GLY A 374 22.03 8.84 -8.92
CA GLY A 374 22.19 7.47 -8.45
C GLY A 374 21.45 7.21 -7.14
N ILE A 375 20.12 7.24 -7.20
CA ILE A 375 19.27 6.39 -6.36
C ILE A 375 18.27 5.74 -7.31
N GLY A 376 18.15 4.42 -7.31
CA GLY A 376 17.52 3.62 -8.37
C GLY A 376 18.55 2.84 -9.21
N GLU A 377 18.26 2.53 -10.48
CA GLU A 377 19.20 1.78 -11.35
C GLU A 377 20.57 2.47 -11.45
N ASP A 378 20.59 3.81 -11.47
CA ASP A 378 21.82 4.62 -11.52
C ASP A 378 22.64 4.65 -10.22
N THR A 379 22.14 4.12 -9.09
CA THR A 379 22.88 4.13 -7.79
C THR A 379 24.23 3.45 -7.92
N TRP A 380 24.21 2.29 -8.58
CA TRP A 380 25.34 1.41 -8.71
C TRP A 380 25.54 1.04 -10.18
N PRO A 381 26.11 1.94 -11.01
CA PRO A 381 26.30 1.68 -12.45
C PRO A 381 27.16 0.43 -12.71
N THR A 382 27.99 0.02 -11.74
CA THR A 382 28.81 -1.19 -11.74
C THR A 382 28.07 -2.47 -11.34
N LEU A 383 26.93 -2.34 -10.65
CA LEU A 383 26.07 -3.44 -10.20
C LEU A 383 24.80 -3.59 -11.07
N GLN A 384 24.72 -2.85 -12.18
CA GLN A 384 23.72 -3.12 -13.22
C GLN A 384 23.94 -4.54 -13.80
N PRO A 385 22.91 -5.41 -13.77
CA PRO A 385 23.00 -6.76 -14.32
C PRO A 385 22.92 -6.71 -15.86
N ALA A 386 23.87 -7.36 -16.53
CA ALA A 386 23.70 -7.73 -17.93
C ALA A 386 22.77 -8.96 -18.03
N ASP A 387 22.22 -9.21 -19.22
CA ASP A 387 21.38 -10.40 -19.48
C ASP A 387 22.03 -11.71 -19.01
N SER A 388 23.35 -11.83 -19.18
CA SER A 388 24.14 -12.99 -18.75
C SER A 388 24.25 -13.14 -17.22
N ASP A 389 24.24 -12.03 -16.47
CA ASP A 389 24.26 -12.06 -15.01
C ASP A 389 22.91 -12.54 -14.49
N THR A 390 21.82 -11.98 -15.02
CA THR A 390 20.45 -12.38 -14.72
C THR A 390 20.20 -13.86 -15.04
N GLU A 391 20.66 -14.33 -16.20
CA GLU A 391 20.62 -15.75 -16.55
C GLU A 391 21.39 -16.64 -15.58
N LEU A 392 22.54 -16.19 -15.07
CA LEU A 392 23.34 -16.94 -14.11
C LEU A 392 22.70 -16.95 -12.72
N ALA A 393 22.16 -15.81 -12.27
CA ALA A 393 21.42 -15.69 -11.01
C ALA A 393 20.19 -16.61 -10.98
N HIS A 394 19.44 -16.71 -12.09
CA HIS A 394 18.34 -17.69 -12.22
C HIS A 394 18.84 -19.14 -12.11
N LYS A 395 19.97 -19.48 -12.75
CA LYS A 395 20.57 -20.83 -12.68
C LYS A 395 21.08 -21.17 -11.28
N GLU A 396 21.66 -20.20 -10.56
CA GLU A 396 22.06 -20.35 -9.16
C GLU A 396 20.84 -20.62 -8.24
N PHE A 397 19.76 -19.86 -8.42
CA PHE A 397 18.51 -20.03 -7.67
C PHE A 397 17.83 -21.39 -7.94
N ASP A 398 17.71 -21.80 -9.20
CA ASP A 398 17.12 -23.10 -9.57
C ASP A 398 17.97 -24.28 -9.04
N ALA A 399 19.30 -24.12 -9.00
CA ALA A 399 20.20 -25.11 -8.40
C ALA A 399 20.02 -25.22 -6.89
N GLU A 400 19.84 -24.09 -6.17
CA GLU A 400 19.57 -24.07 -4.72
C GLU A 400 18.23 -24.74 -4.37
N LEU A 401 17.19 -24.54 -5.19
CA LEU A 401 15.91 -25.25 -5.04
C LEU A 401 16.07 -26.78 -5.15
N ALA A 402 17.07 -27.26 -5.90
CA ALA A 402 17.36 -28.68 -6.13
C ALA A 402 16.12 -29.48 -6.59
N GLY A 403 15.34 -28.89 -7.50
CA GLY A 403 14.11 -29.47 -8.05
C GLY A 403 12.90 -29.46 -7.09
N ARG A 404 12.98 -28.78 -5.95
CA ARG A 404 11.85 -28.58 -5.02
C ARG A 404 11.07 -27.32 -5.38
N THR A 405 9.78 -27.30 -5.07
CA THR A 405 8.92 -26.10 -5.20
C THR A 405 9.09 -25.11 -4.04
N ALA A 406 9.71 -25.52 -2.94
CA ALA A 406 10.07 -24.70 -1.80
C ALA A 406 11.30 -25.27 -1.11
N HIS A 407 12.19 -24.40 -0.65
CA HIS A 407 13.36 -24.77 0.15
C HIS A 407 13.42 -23.87 1.40
N LEU A 408 13.69 -24.46 2.57
CA LEU A 408 13.96 -23.69 3.78
C LEU A 408 15.43 -23.24 3.74
N VAL A 409 15.65 -22.00 3.30
CA VAL A 409 16.98 -21.42 3.08
C VAL A 409 17.82 -21.40 4.35
N ALA A 410 17.21 -21.04 5.50
CA ALA A 410 17.89 -21.07 6.79
C ALA A 410 16.94 -21.30 7.97
N ALA A 411 17.47 -21.99 8.99
CA ALA A 411 17.02 -21.87 10.37
C ALA A 411 18.19 -21.30 11.18
N SER A 412 18.35 -19.97 11.10
CA SER A 412 19.30 -19.15 11.90
C SER A 412 20.79 -19.56 11.90
N SER A 413 21.28 -20.30 10.91
CA SER A 413 22.66 -20.82 10.89
C SER A 413 23.69 -19.94 10.16
N ASN A 414 23.27 -19.03 9.29
CA ASN A 414 24.14 -18.06 8.61
C ASN A 414 23.33 -16.82 8.16
N PRO A 415 23.21 -15.78 9.01
CA PRO A 415 22.43 -14.58 8.68
C PRO A 415 23.07 -13.78 7.53
N ASP A 416 24.40 -13.65 7.52
CA ASP A 416 25.14 -12.86 6.52
C ASP A 416 24.90 -13.38 5.10
N ARG A 417 24.94 -14.71 4.90
CA ARG A 417 24.61 -15.33 3.61
C ARG A 417 23.14 -15.15 3.22
N THR A 418 22.22 -15.14 4.19
CA THR A 418 20.79 -14.92 3.92
C THR A 418 20.56 -13.49 3.47
N LEU A 419 21.17 -12.51 4.14
CA LEU A 419 21.13 -11.10 3.77
C LEU A 419 21.79 -10.86 2.40
N ALA A 420 22.97 -11.44 2.16
CA ALA A 420 23.66 -11.36 0.87
C ALA A 420 22.83 -11.91 -0.28
N LEU A 421 22.15 -13.05 -0.07
CA LEU A 421 21.23 -13.63 -1.05
C LEU A 421 20.04 -12.70 -1.33
N ALA A 422 19.45 -12.08 -0.30
CA ALA A 422 18.36 -11.13 -0.46
C ALA A 422 18.79 -9.87 -1.25
N VAL A 423 19.96 -9.29 -0.92
CA VAL A 423 20.55 -8.16 -1.67
C VAL A 423 20.79 -8.54 -3.14
N ARG A 424 21.36 -9.73 -3.39
CA ARG A 424 21.57 -10.24 -4.76
C ARG A 424 20.26 -10.48 -5.52
N GLN A 425 19.21 -10.95 -4.85
CA GLN A 425 17.87 -11.11 -5.45
C GLN A 425 17.21 -9.77 -5.80
N VAL A 426 17.41 -8.73 -4.99
CA VAL A 426 16.96 -7.36 -5.32
C VAL A 426 17.67 -6.81 -6.55
N LEU A 427 18.98 -7.07 -6.68
CA LEU A 427 19.81 -6.58 -7.80
C LEU A 427 19.82 -7.48 -9.04
N GLY A 428 19.28 -8.70 -8.97
CA GLY A 428 19.37 -9.68 -10.07
C GLY A 428 20.78 -10.21 -10.34
N LEU A 429 21.69 -10.17 -9.34
CA LEU A 429 23.11 -10.49 -9.52
C LEU A 429 23.49 -11.90 -9.01
N PRO A 430 24.35 -12.64 -9.73
CA PRO A 430 24.91 -13.91 -9.28
C PRO A 430 26.00 -13.70 -8.21
N GLN A 431 26.31 -14.75 -7.44
CA GLN A 431 27.35 -14.68 -6.39
C GLN A 431 28.74 -14.36 -6.97
N SER A 432 28.98 -14.69 -8.24
CA SER A 432 30.22 -14.36 -8.95
C SER A 432 30.40 -12.86 -9.26
N ARG A 433 29.34 -12.06 -9.17
CA ARG A 433 29.35 -10.60 -9.43
C ARG A 433 29.30 -9.74 -8.16
N LEU A 434 28.74 -10.28 -7.08
CA LEU A 434 28.67 -9.61 -5.78
C LEU A 434 28.90 -10.65 -4.69
N SER A 435 30.03 -10.53 -3.99
CA SER A 435 30.40 -11.48 -2.93
C SER A 435 29.44 -11.34 -1.74
N ASP A 436 29.39 -12.36 -0.86
CA ASP A 436 28.54 -12.28 0.33
C ASP A 436 28.98 -11.14 1.28
N GLU A 437 30.29 -10.86 1.37
CA GLU A 437 30.84 -9.74 2.15
C GLU A 437 30.43 -8.39 1.55
N ASP A 438 30.61 -8.22 0.23
CA ASP A 438 30.26 -6.97 -0.46
C ASP A 438 28.75 -6.73 -0.42
N ALA A 439 27.92 -7.77 -0.55
CA ALA A 439 26.46 -7.67 -0.46
C ALA A 439 26.00 -7.24 0.94
N VAL A 440 26.60 -7.80 2.01
CA VAL A 440 26.30 -7.41 3.39
C VAL A 440 26.74 -5.97 3.64
N ARG A 441 27.92 -5.56 3.18
CA ARG A 441 28.40 -4.17 3.29
C ARG A 441 27.53 -3.20 2.50
N LEU A 442 27.11 -3.56 1.28
CA LEU A 442 26.17 -2.78 0.48
C LEU A 442 24.83 -2.55 1.17
N CYS A 443 24.44 -3.41 2.11
CA CYS A 443 23.24 -3.22 2.92
C CYS A 443 23.51 -2.43 4.21
N LEU A 444 24.59 -2.76 4.95
CA LEU A 444 24.81 -2.35 6.35
C LEU A 444 25.92 -1.30 6.59
N ASP A 445 26.83 -1.09 5.65
CA ASP A 445 27.97 -0.18 5.81
C ASP A 445 27.57 1.24 5.34
N PRO A 446 27.40 2.24 6.23
CA PRO A 446 26.96 3.59 5.82
C PRO A 446 28.00 4.34 4.98
N ALA A 447 29.25 3.88 4.90
CA ALA A 447 30.23 4.41 3.95
C ALA A 447 29.99 3.94 2.52
N VAL A 448 29.22 2.85 2.34
CA VAL A 448 28.79 2.31 1.04
C VAL A 448 27.33 2.68 0.80
N ASN A 449 26.43 2.32 1.71
CA ASN A 449 25.00 2.60 1.63
C ASN A 449 24.66 3.97 2.22
N GLN A 450 24.64 5.01 1.37
CA GLN A 450 24.30 6.37 1.80
C GLN A 450 22.85 6.52 2.31
N HIS A 451 21.94 5.57 2.05
CA HIS A 451 20.59 5.59 2.63
C HIS A 451 20.57 5.44 4.16
N LEU A 452 21.59 4.81 4.74
CA LEU A 452 21.73 4.72 6.19
C LEU A 452 22.10 6.07 6.84
N ALA A 453 22.62 7.01 6.05
CA ALA A 453 22.95 8.38 6.47
C ALA A 453 21.92 9.42 5.98
N ALA A 454 20.88 9.01 5.25
CA ALA A 454 19.86 9.90 4.69
C ALA A 454 19.04 10.59 5.79
N GLU A 455 18.83 11.90 5.64
CA GLU A 455 18.13 12.74 6.62
C GLU A 455 16.77 12.14 6.98
N LEU A 456 16.00 11.67 6.00
CA LEU A 456 14.65 11.13 6.24
C LEU A 456 14.61 9.71 6.82
N ASN A 457 15.74 8.98 6.86
CA ASN A 457 15.84 7.56 7.15
C ASN A 457 14.83 6.73 6.32
N LEU A 458 15.24 6.41 5.09
CA LEU A 458 14.44 5.67 4.10
C LEU A 458 14.63 4.14 4.17
N THR A 459 15.26 3.62 5.22
CA THR A 459 15.66 2.20 5.38
C THR A 459 14.53 1.21 5.07
N ASP A 460 13.28 1.52 5.45
CA ASP A 460 12.11 0.66 5.20
C ASP A 460 11.53 0.76 3.78
N MET A 461 12.04 1.67 2.94
CA MET A 461 11.53 1.98 1.60
C MET A 461 12.58 1.90 0.48
N ASP A 462 13.86 1.96 0.83
CA ASP A 462 15.01 1.71 -0.06
C ASP A 462 15.06 0.22 -0.48
N PRO A 463 15.19 -0.10 -1.79
CA PRO A 463 15.27 -1.49 -2.26
C PRO A 463 16.35 -2.33 -1.57
N ILE A 464 17.53 -1.78 -1.29
CA ILE A 464 18.66 -2.52 -0.73
C ILE A 464 18.50 -2.73 0.77
N SER A 465 18.16 -1.68 1.52
CA SER A 465 17.96 -1.73 2.96
C SER A 465 16.80 -2.65 3.36
N ARG A 466 15.78 -2.78 2.50
CA ARG A 466 14.71 -3.78 2.64
C ARG A 466 15.19 -5.22 2.68
N ALA A 467 16.42 -5.53 2.22
CA ALA A 467 17.01 -6.86 2.36
C ALA A 467 17.09 -7.30 3.84
N MET A 468 17.14 -6.35 4.80
CA MET A 468 17.12 -6.61 6.24
C MET A 468 15.77 -7.11 6.79
N ALA A 469 14.69 -7.04 6.00
CA ALA A 469 13.33 -7.40 6.44
C ALA A 469 12.91 -8.85 6.07
N HIS A 470 13.85 -9.67 5.59
CA HIS A 470 13.62 -11.04 5.12
C HIS A 470 13.77 -12.12 6.20
#